data_AF-A0A9X8HFD9-F1
#
_entry.id   AF-A0A9X8HFD9-F1
#
_cell.length_a   1.000
_cell.length_b   1.000
_cell.length_c   1.000
_cell.angle_alpha   90.00
_cell.angle_beta   90.00
_cell.angle_gamma   90.00
#
_symmetry.space_group_name_H-M   'P 1'
#
loop_
_entity.id
_entity.type
_entity.pdbx_description
1 polymer ?
#
loop_
_entity_poly.entity_id
_entity_poly.type
_entity_poly.pdbx_seq_one_letter_code
_entity_poly.pdbx_strand_id
1 'polypeptide(L)'
;ILIFVTKPYSHHVNKMIHVACHTCAIVSVIVGLVAVVRFHNEHDIKNFYSLHSWIGLATLLVFASQYALGFLAFFYPGVQVKLRMLLVPYHIGLGVGIVALVGITTVAGVMEKLMFNRSCNLHGTLDGLKVKGYQSWDCVLGNTIGLLILVAVLSLASAIWLSKHSPSVSEDRTSDHDSDSDDRDETKPLLKDTALKDDSKRN
;
A
#
# COMPACT_ATOMS: atom_id res chain seq x y z
N ILE A 1 1.73 -1.85 3.01
CA ILE A 1 0.44 -1.47 2.36
C ILE A 1 -0.20 -2.62 1.58
N LEU A 2 0.51 -3.32 0.68
CA LEU A 2 -0.06 -4.39 -0.15
C LEU A 2 -0.60 -5.64 0.57
N ILE A 3 -0.24 -5.87 1.84
CA ILE A 3 -0.60 -7.09 2.58
C ILE A 3 -2.12 -7.36 2.64
N PHE A 4 -2.94 -6.31 2.62
CA PHE A 4 -4.40 -6.44 2.60
C PHE A 4 -4.99 -6.63 1.20
N VAL A 5 -4.21 -6.35 0.14
CA VAL A 5 -4.59 -6.56 -1.26
C VAL A 5 -4.27 -8.00 -1.67
N THR A 6 -3.07 -8.49 -1.33
CA THR A 6 -2.64 -9.86 -1.70
C THR A 6 -3.29 -10.95 -0.86
N LYS A 7 -3.92 -10.59 0.27
CA LYS A 7 -4.60 -11.48 1.23
C LYS A 7 -3.90 -12.84 1.46
N PRO A 8 -2.58 -12.88 1.75
CA PRO A 8 -1.85 -14.14 1.81
C PRO A 8 -2.16 -14.94 3.07
N TYR A 9 -2.59 -14.28 4.15
CA TYR A 9 -2.86 -14.88 5.46
C TYR A 9 -4.18 -14.41 6.07
N SER A 10 -4.49 -14.91 7.28
CA SER A 10 -5.66 -14.48 8.05
C SER A 10 -5.63 -12.96 8.34
N HIS A 11 -6.81 -12.37 8.50
CA HIS A 11 -6.94 -10.92 8.70
C HIS A 11 -6.12 -10.38 9.89
N HIS A 12 -6.06 -11.14 10.99
CA HIS A 12 -5.24 -10.80 12.16
C HIS A 12 -3.74 -10.79 11.85
N VAL A 13 -3.25 -11.79 11.11
CA VAL A 13 -1.83 -11.88 10.72
C VAL A 13 -1.46 -10.75 9.77
N ASN A 14 -2.29 -10.47 8.76
CA ASN A 14 -2.05 -9.35 7.83
C ASN A 14 -1.98 -8.00 8.57
N LYS A 15 -2.80 -7.81 9.60
CA LYS A 15 -2.76 -6.62 10.47
C LYS A 15 -1.46 -6.53 11.26
N MET A 16 -0.99 -7.64 11.86
CA MET A 16 0.28 -7.65 12.58
C MET A 16 1.45 -7.33 11.65
N ILE A 17 1.51 -7.96 10.47
CA ILE A 17 2.54 -7.69 9.46
C ILE A 17 2.49 -6.22 9.03
N HIS A 18 1.29 -5.67 8.79
CA HIS A 18 1.12 -4.27 8.41
C HIS A 18 1.72 -3.33 9.46
N VAL A 19 1.33 -3.50 10.73
CA VAL A 19 1.82 -2.66 11.83
C VAL A 19 3.33 -2.83 11.97
N ALA A 20 3.84 -4.07 12.01
CA ALA A 20 5.26 -4.35 12.14
C ALA A 20 6.10 -3.69 11.03
N CYS A 21 5.70 -3.81 9.76
CA CYS A 21 6.38 -3.15 8.65
C CYS A 21 6.40 -1.63 8.80
N HIS A 22 5.30 -1.01 9.22
CA HIS A 22 5.25 0.43 9.44
C HIS A 22 6.07 0.87 10.67
N THR A 23 6.12 0.06 11.74
CA THR A 23 7.00 0.32 12.88
C THR A 23 8.46 0.30 12.46
N CYS A 24 8.90 -0.72 11.72
CA CYS A 24 10.26 -0.79 11.18
C CYS A 24 10.58 0.41 10.29
N ALA A 25 9.63 0.82 9.43
CA ALA A 25 9.80 2.00 8.59
C ALA A 25 10.00 3.28 9.42
N ILE A 26 9.23 3.50 10.48
CA ILE A 26 9.37 4.66 11.37
C ILE A 26 10.74 4.69 12.02
N VAL A 27 11.21 3.56 12.55
CA VAL A 27 12.54 3.45 13.15
C VAL A 27 13.62 3.81 12.13
N SER A 28 13.55 3.27 10.92
CA SER A 28 14.50 3.59 9.85
C SER A 28 14.50 5.07 9.47
N VAL A 29 13.32 5.71 9.41
CA VAL A 29 13.21 7.14 9.09
C VAL A 29 13.77 8.02 10.21
N ILE A 30 13.54 7.66 11.49
CA ILE A 30 14.11 8.38 12.63
C ILE A 30 15.64 8.29 12.59
N VAL A 31 16.20 7.11 12.37
CA VAL A 31 17.66 6.92 12.25
C VAL A 31 18.22 7.76 11.10
N GLY A 32 17.56 7.76 9.94
CA GLY A 32 17.97 8.59 8.79
C GLY A 32 17.91 10.09 9.07
N LEU A 33 16.87 10.55 9.77
CA LEU A 33 16.73 11.96 10.16
C LEU A 33 17.83 12.38 11.15
N VAL A 34 18.12 11.55 12.15
CA VAL A 34 19.21 11.81 13.10
C VAL A 34 20.54 11.86 12.34
N ALA A 35 20.79 10.94 11.41
CA ALA A 35 22.02 10.92 10.62
C ALA A 35 22.20 12.21 9.79
N VAL A 36 21.16 12.70 9.10
CA VAL A 36 21.28 13.93 8.29
C VAL A 36 21.44 15.18 9.13
N VAL A 37 20.74 15.28 10.27
CA VAL A 37 20.88 16.43 11.18
C VAL A 37 22.26 16.45 11.80
N ARG A 38 22.80 15.30 12.22
CA ARG A 38 24.19 15.22 12.72
C ARG A 38 25.20 15.62 11.66
N PHE A 39 25.05 15.12 10.43
CA PHE A 39 25.93 15.49 9.31
C PHE A 39 25.92 17.00 9.05
N HIS A 40 24.74 17.64 9.00
CA HIS A 40 24.68 19.09 8.82
C HIS A 40 25.30 19.87 9.98
N ASN A 41 25.07 19.44 11.22
CA ASN A 41 25.62 20.10 12.40
C ASN A 41 27.16 19.99 12.46
N GLU A 42 27.72 18.84 12.07
CA GLU A 42 29.17 18.61 12.06
C GLU A 42 29.87 19.36 10.91
N HIS A 43 29.16 19.65 9.83
CA HIS A 43 29.68 20.39 8.67
C HIS A 43 29.25 21.87 8.61
N ASP A 44 28.61 22.38 9.66
CA ASP A 44 28.07 23.76 9.76
C ASP A 44 27.16 24.16 8.57
N ILE A 45 26.40 23.18 8.09
CA ILE A 45 25.41 23.36 7.01
C ILE A 45 24.09 23.75 7.67
N LYS A 46 23.43 24.79 7.16
CA LYS A 46 22.09 25.16 7.63
C LYS A 46 21.12 24.01 7.42
N ASN A 47 20.38 23.65 8.46
CA ASN A 47 19.34 22.63 8.37
C ASN A 47 18.08 23.19 7.68
N PHE A 48 17.29 22.31 7.06
CA PHE A 48 15.93 22.57 6.56
C PHE A 48 15.75 23.75 5.58
N TYR A 49 16.73 24.04 4.73
CA TYR A 49 16.61 25.11 3.74
C TYR A 49 16.04 24.65 2.39
N SER A 50 16.11 23.35 2.09
CA SER A 50 15.73 22.83 0.78
C SER A 50 14.27 22.43 0.71
N LEU A 51 13.68 22.51 -0.49
CA LEU A 51 12.30 22.10 -0.72
C LEU A 51 12.10 20.60 -0.41
N HIS A 52 13.11 19.77 -0.70
CA HIS A 52 13.14 18.35 -0.31
C HIS A 52 12.99 18.19 1.21
N SER A 53 13.71 18.98 2.01
CA SER A 53 13.65 18.90 3.47
C SER A 53 12.28 19.32 4.03
N TRP A 54 11.60 20.30 3.42
CA TRP A 54 10.26 20.73 3.81
C TRP A 54 9.19 19.69 3.47
N ILE A 55 9.21 19.15 2.26
CA ILE A 55 8.28 18.06 1.88
C ILE A 55 8.56 16.82 2.72
N GLY A 56 9.82 16.50 2.97
CA GLY A 56 10.22 15.36 3.81
C GLY A 56 9.74 15.50 5.25
N LEU A 57 9.88 16.69 5.85
CA LEU A 57 9.35 16.96 7.19
C LEU A 57 7.82 16.85 7.23
N ALA A 58 7.12 17.45 6.27
CA ALA A 58 5.66 17.34 6.17
C ALA A 58 5.22 15.87 6.02
N THR A 59 5.90 15.10 5.18
CA THR A 59 5.63 13.67 4.95
C THR A 59 5.84 12.87 6.23
N LEU A 60 6.91 13.14 6.97
CA LEU A 60 7.19 12.48 8.26
C LEU A 60 6.09 12.78 9.29
N LEU A 61 5.67 14.03 9.42
CA LEU A 61 4.62 14.43 10.37
C LEU A 61 3.28 13.78 10.04
N VAL A 62 2.89 13.78 8.76
CA VAL A 62 1.65 13.14 8.30
C VAL A 62 1.74 11.62 8.49
N PHE A 63 2.88 11.00 8.18
CA PHE A 63 3.09 9.56 8.37
C PHE A 63 3.06 9.14 9.85
N ALA A 64 3.72 9.90 10.73
CA ALA A 64 3.72 9.64 12.17
C ALA A 64 2.31 9.80 12.77
N SER A 65 1.60 10.86 12.38
CA SER A 65 0.22 11.09 12.81
C SER A 65 -0.71 9.97 12.32
N GLN A 66 -0.56 9.57 11.06
CA GLN A 66 -1.33 8.48 10.47
C GLN A 66 -1.09 7.14 11.16
N TYR A 67 0.17 6.84 11.48
CA TYR A 67 0.55 5.63 12.20
C TYR A 67 0.00 5.63 13.62
N ALA A 68 0.14 6.75 14.36
CA ALA A 68 -0.39 6.87 15.72
C ALA A 68 -1.91 6.71 15.76
N LEU A 69 -2.64 7.43 14.88
CA LEU A 69 -4.09 7.31 14.77
C LEU A 69 -4.51 5.89 14.35
N GLY A 70 -3.81 5.27 13.40
CA GLY A 70 -4.06 3.89 12.98
C GLY A 70 -3.82 2.88 14.10
N PHE A 71 -2.75 3.05 14.87
CA PHE A 71 -2.40 2.19 15.99
C PHE A 71 -3.45 2.28 17.11
N LEU A 72 -3.83 3.50 17.53
CA LEU A 72 -4.85 3.71 18.56
C LEU A 72 -6.24 3.23 18.12
N ALA A 73 -6.62 3.51 16.86
CA ALA A 73 -7.94 3.17 16.34
C ALA A 73 -8.12 1.66 16.12
N PHE A 74 -7.12 0.98 15.57
CA PHE A 74 -7.24 -0.39 15.08
C PHE A 74 -6.46 -1.44 15.88
N PHE A 75 -5.42 -1.08 16.63
CA PHE A 75 -4.60 -2.04 17.37
C PHE A 75 -4.91 -2.04 18.88
N TYR A 76 -4.60 -0.97 19.61
CA TYR A 76 -4.83 -0.85 21.06
C TYR A 76 -4.85 0.62 21.49
N PRO A 77 -5.77 1.09 22.35
CA PRO A 77 -6.83 0.39 23.11
C PRO A 77 -8.07 0.02 22.29
N GLY A 78 -8.13 0.45 21.03
CA GLY A 78 -9.22 0.15 20.12
C GLY A 78 -10.46 1.00 20.40
N VAL A 79 -10.92 1.74 19.39
CA VAL A 79 -12.04 2.68 19.55
C VAL A 79 -13.40 2.03 19.22
N GLN A 80 -14.51 2.68 19.53
CA GLN A 80 -15.87 2.22 19.18
C GLN A 80 -16.00 1.87 17.69
N VAL A 81 -16.78 0.82 17.38
CA VAL A 81 -16.94 0.29 16.00
C VAL A 81 -17.46 1.35 15.03
N LYS A 82 -18.37 2.23 15.48
CA LYS A 82 -18.90 3.35 14.67
C LYS A 82 -17.80 4.29 14.20
N LEU A 83 -16.89 4.66 15.10
CA LEU A 83 -15.78 5.56 14.76
C LEU A 83 -14.75 4.87 13.86
N ARG A 84 -14.50 3.57 14.06
CA ARG A 84 -13.62 2.80 13.16
C ARG A 84 -14.14 2.79 11.73
N MET A 85 -15.43 2.54 11.52
CA MET A 85 -16.03 2.55 10.17
C MET A 85 -15.88 3.91 9.49
N LEU A 86 -16.01 5.01 10.25
CA LEU A 86 -15.79 6.36 9.73
C LEU A 86 -14.32 6.63 9.38
N LEU A 87 -13.38 6.15 10.20
CA LEU A 87 -11.94 6.39 10.05
C LEU A 87 -11.29 5.56 8.92
N VAL A 88 -11.79 4.36 8.62
CA VAL A 88 -11.22 3.47 7.58
C VAL A 88 -11.00 4.16 6.23
N PRO A 89 -11.98 4.85 5.61
CA PRO A 89 -11.77 5.50 4.32
C PRO A 89 -10.69 6.60 4.37
N TYR A 90 -10.65 7.38 5.45
CA TYR A 90 -9.60 8.38 5.66
C TYR A 90 -8.24 7.71 5.86
N HIS A 91 -8.20 6.59 6.60
CA HIS A 91 -6.96 5.87 6.85
C HIS A 91 -6.35 5.34 5.55
N ILE A 92 -7.19 4.76 4.68
CA ILE A 92 -6.75 4.25 3.38
C ILE A 92 -6.35 5.42 2.46
N GLY A 93 -7.19 6.46 2.34
CA GLY A 93 -6.94 7.60 1.48
C GLY A 93 -5.64 8.34 1.84
N LEU A 94 -5.44 8.68 3.11
CA LEU A 94 -4.21 9.29 3.61
C LEU A 94 -3.01 8.35 3.45
N GLY A 95 -3.19 7.05 3.68
CA GLY A 95 -2.13 6.06 3.48
C GLY A 95 -1.60 6.03 2.04
N VAL A 96 -2.48 6.10 1.05
CA VAL A 96 -2.08 6.20 -0.38
C VAL A 96 -1.41 7.53 -0.67
N GLY A 97 -1.94 8.63 -0.14
CA GLY A 97 -1.34 9.96 -0.27
C GLY A 97 0.08 10.02 0.30
N ILE A 98 0.34 9.38 1.44
CA ILE A 98 1.68 9.31 2.04
C ILE A 98 2.65 8.56 1.13
N VAL A 99 2.25 7.46 0.49
CA VAL A 99 3.13 6.75 -0.46
C VAL A 99 3.55 7.65 -1.62
N ALA A 100 2.61 8.44 -2.16
CA ALA A 100 2.91 9.40 -3.20
C ALA A 100 3.87 10.50 -2.71
N LEU A 101 3.64 11.05 -1.52
CA LEU A 101 4.52 12.05 -0.90
C LEU A 101 5.92 11.50 -0.61
N VAL A 102 6.04 10.25 -0.16
CA VAL A 102 7.33 9.56 0.00
C VAL A 102 8.04 9.47 -1.34
N GLY A 103 7.36 9.03 -2.41
CA GLY A 103 7.93 8.98 -3.76
C GLY A 103 8.45 10.35 -4.23
N ILE A 104 7.64 11.40 -4.09
CA ILE A 104 8.02 12.77 -4.44
C ILE A 104 9.24 13.23 -3.62
N THR A 105 9.21 13.01 -2.30
CA THR A 105 10.30 13.38 -1.40
C THR A 105 11.60 12.67 -1.79
N THR A 106 11.56 11.37 -2.06
CA THR A 106 12.76 10.60 -2.42
C THR A 106 13.32 11.04 -3.78
N VAL A 107 12.47 11.23 -4.79
CA VAL A 107 12.92 11.74 -6.11
C VAL A 107 13.52 13.14 -5.99
N ALA A 108 12.88 14.03 -5.21
CA ALA A 108 13.42 15.38 -4.95
C ALA A 108 14.78 15.34 -4.25
N GLY A 109 14.98 14.42 -3.29
CA GLY A 109 16.25 14.28 -2.56
C GLY A 109 17.38 13.73 -3.43
N VAL A 110 17.06 12.74 -4.29
CA VAL A 110 18.01 12.23 -5.28
C VAL A 110 18.43 13.35 -6.23
N MET A 111 17.47 14.09 -6.79
CA MET A 111 17.76 15.21 -7.70
C MET A 111 18.59 16.30 -7.02
N GLU A 112 18.27 16.65 -5.76
CA GLU A 112 19.03 17.63 -4.98
C GLU A 112 20.50 17.20 -4.82
N LYS A 113 20.76 15.94 -4.46
CA LYS A 113 22.14 15.43 -4.33
C LYS A 113 22.88 15.39 -5.67
N LEU A 114 22.22 14.98 -6.76
CA LEU A 114 22.79 14.98 -8.11
C LEU A 114 23.17 16.39 -8.57
N MET A 115 22.33 17.37 -8.25
CA MET A 115 22.57 18.78 -8.57
C MET A 115 23.72 19.37 -7.76
N PHE A 116 23.80 19.07 -6.46
CA PHE A 116 24.92 19.51 -5.62
C PHE A 116 26.26 18.96 -6.10
N ASN A 117 26.28 17.70 -6.54
CA ASN A 117 27.49 17.06 -7.03
C ASN A 117 27.81 17.40 -8.52
N ARG A 118 26.92 18.15 -9.20
CA ARG A 118 26.98 18.47 -10.64
C ARG A 118 27.23 17.26 -11.55
N SER A 119 26.81 16.08 -11.09
CA SER A 119 27.10 14.78 -11.70
C SER A 119 26.55 14.60 -13.12
N CYS A 120 25.51 15.35 -13.48
CA CYS A 120 24.78 15.20 -14.74
C CYS A 120 25.26 16.10 -15.89
N ASN A 121 26.19 17.02 -15.64
CA ASN A 121 26.66 17.94 -16.66
C ASN A 121 28.12 18.33 -16.43
N LEU A 122 29.02 17.33 -16.49
CA LEU A 122 30.44 17.60 -16.32
C LEU A 122 31.00 18.33 -17.54
N HIS A 123 31.70 19.42 -17.26
CA HIS A 123 32.49 20.20 -18.19
C HIS A 123 33.93 20.22 -17.67
N GLY A 124 34.82 19.47 -18.30
CA GLY A 124 36.19 19.34 -17.78
C GLY A 124 37.02 18.29 -18.51
N THR A 125 38.12 17.89 -17.88
CA THR A 125 39.01 16.85 -18.39
C THR A 125 38.82 15.60 -17.53
N LEU A 126 38.24 14.54 -18.10
CA LEU A 126 38.15 13.21 -17.48
C LEU A 126 39.14 12.29 -18.20
N ASP A 127 40.03 11.63 -17.47
CA ASP A 127 41.07 10.74 -18.02
C ASP A 127 41.91 11.37 -19.15
N GLY A 128 42.24 12.66 -19.00
CA GLY A 128 43.02 13.41 -20.00
C GLY A 128 42.23 13.87 -21.24
N LEU A 129 40.96 13.49 -21.37
CA LEU A 129 40.08 13.88 -22.48
C LEU A 129 39.16 15.03 -22.05
N LYS A 130 39.12 16.11 -22.83
CA LYS A 130 38.14 17.19 -22.62
C LYS A 130 36.75 16.67 -22.97
N VAL A 131 35.92 16.47 -21.97
CA VAL A 131 34.53 16.07 -22.12
C VAL A 131 33.60 17.25 -21.84
N LYS A 132 32.59 17.39 -22.69
CA LYS A 132 31.57 18.42 -22.60
C LYS A 132 30.22 17.73 -22.51
N GLY A 133 29.50 17.91 -21.40
CA GLY A 133 28.18 17.30 -21.21
C GLY A 133 28.22 15.80 -20.88
N TYR A 134 29.28 15.33 -20.23
CA TYR A 134 29.36 13.94 -19.78
C TYR A 134 28.47 13.73 -18.54
N GLN A 135 27.70 12.64 -18.57
CA GLN A 135 26.96 12.17 -17.40
C GLN A 135 27.83 11.16 -16.65
N SER A 136 28.23 11.51 -15.44
CA SER A 136 28.91 10.58 -14.56
C SER A 136 28.01 9.41 -14.16
N TRP A 137 28.61 8.30 -13.75
CA TRP A 137 27.89 7.11 -13.29
C TRP A 137 26.92 7.41 -12.14
N ASP A 138 27.26 8.36 -11.25
CA ASP A 138 26.38 8.80 -10.15
C ASP A 138 25.07 9.42 -10.67
N CYS A 139 25.14 10.16 -11.78
CA CYS A 139 23.95 10.75 -12.41
C CYS A 139 23.05 9.67 -13.01
N VAL A 140 23.64 8.70 -13.70
CA VAL A 140 22.89 7.59 -14.30
C VAL A 140 22.19 6.79 -13.21
N LEU A 141 22.93 6.40 -12.16
CA LEU A 141 22.38 5.66 -11.03
C LEU A 141 21.26 6.43 -10.33
N GLY A 142 21.44 7.72 -10.05
CA GLY A 142 20.41 8.55 -9.43
C GLY A 142 19.14 8.64 -10.27
N ASN A 143 19.26 8.90 -11.57
CA ASN A 143 18.11 8.97 -12.46
C ASN A 143 17.41 7.61 -12.61
N THR A 144 18.17 6.52 -12.69
CA THR A 144 17.60 5.17 -12.72
C THR A 144 16.83 4.86 -11.44
N ILE A 145 17.38 5.16 -10.26
CA ILE A 145 16.69 4.98 -8.98
C ILE A 145 15.41 5.82 -8.93
N GLY A 146 15.47 7.08 -9.36
CA GLY A 146 14.31 7.96 -9.43
C GLY A 146 13.18 7.40 -10.31
N LEU A 147 13.52 6.90 -11.50
CA LEU A 147 12.56 6.25 -12.41
C LEU A 147 11.98 4.96 -11.81
N LEU A 148 12.81 4.13 -11.18
CA LEU A 148 12.36 2.90 -10.53
C LEU A 148 11.38 3.19 -9.39
N ILE A 149 11.62 4.24 -8.61
CA ILE A 149 10.70 4.67 -7.53
C ILE A 149 9.38 5.14 -8.12
N LEU A 150 9.39 5.94 -9.19
CA LEU A 150 8.16 6.38 -9.86
C LEU A 150 7.35 5.19 -10.38
N VAL A 151 8.00 4.25 -11.06
CA VAL A 151 7.36 3.01 -11.53
C VAL A 151 6.81 2.20 -10.36
N ALA A 152 7.56 2.06 -9.26
CA ALA A 152 7.10 1.35 -8.07
C ALA A 152 5.84 2.01 -7.47
N VAL A 153 5.84 3.34 -7.30
CA VAL A 153 4.67 4.07 -6.78
C VAL A 153 3.46 3.94 -7.71
N LEU A 154 3.66 4.05 -9.02
CA LEU A 154 2.60 3.86 -10.00
C LEU A 154 2.05 2.42 -9.97
N SER A 155 2.92 1.41 -9.90
CA SER A 155 2.51 0.00 -9.81
C SER A 155 1.68 -0.27 -8.54
N LEU A 156 2.06 0.35 -7.42
CA LEU A 156 1.30 0.28 -6.17
C LEU A 156 -0.07 0.95 -6.31
N ALA A 157 -0.12 2.13 -6.92
CA ALA A 157 -1.37 2.84 -7.17
C ALA A 157 -2.30 2.04 -8.09
N SER A 158 -1.77 1.47 -9.18
CA SER A 158 -2.49 0.59 -10.10
C SER A 158 -2.99 -0.67 -9.40
N ALA A 159 -2.19 -1.32 -8.56
CA ALA A 159 -2.60 -2.51 -7.81
C ALA A 159 -3.77 -2.20 -6.87
N ILE A 160 -3.72 -1.06 -6.17
CA ILE A 160 -4.80 -0.60 -5.30
C ILE A 160 -6.05 -0.26 -6.13
N TRP A 161 -5.87 0.44 -7.25
CA TRP A 161 -6.97 0.81 -8.15
C TRP A 161 -7.69 -0.41 -8.71
N LEU A 162 -6.94 -1.39 -9.20
CA LEU A 162 -7.46 -2.66 -9.71
C LEU A 162 -8.19 -3.42 -8.60
N SER A 163 -7.61 -3.52 -7.40
CA SER A 163 -8.26 -4.22 -6.28
C SER A 163 -9.62 -3.62 -5.89
N LYS A 164 -9.82 -2.32 -6.16
CA LYS A 164 -11.06 -1.62 -5.87
C LYS A 164 -12.09 -1.72 -7.01
N HIS A 165 -11.63 -1.82 -8.26
CA HIS A 165 -12.48 -1.84 -9.46
C HIS A 165 -12.60 -3.20 -10.12
N SER A 166 -11.95 -4.26 -9.61
CA SER A 166 -12.24 -5.62 -10.06
C SER A 166 -13.73 -5.86 -9.85
N PRO A 167 -14.55 -5.94 -10.93
CA PRO A 167 -15.92 -6.38 -10.77
C PRO A 167 -15.83 -7.75 -10.12
N SER A 168 -16.64 -7.98 -9.08
CA SER A 168 -16.95 -9.34 -8.66
C SER A 168 -17.33 -10.08 -9.93
N VAL A 169 -16.46 -10.99 -10.41
CA VAL A 169 -16.87 -11.97 -11.40
C VAL A 169 -18.07 -12.63 -10.75
N SER A 170 -19.23 -12.32 -11.28
CA SER A 170 -20.48 -13.00 -10.99
C SER A 170 -20.21 -14.48 -11.22
N GLU A 171 -19.97 -15.21 -10.14
CA GLU A 171 -20.42 -16.58 -10.01
C GLU A 171 -21.95 -16.55 -10.12
N ASP A 172 -22.45 -16.32 -11.34
CA ASP A 172 -23.72 -16.86 -11.78
C ASP A 172 -23.38 -17.81 -12.93
N ARG A 173 -22.91 -18.98 -12.52
CA ARG A 173 -22.71 -20.12 -13.39
C ARG A 173 -23.42 -21.31 -12.77
N THR A 174 -24.70 -21.14 -12.46
CA THR A 174 -25.65 -22.22 -12.15
C THR A 174 -27.07 -21.71 -12.37
N SER A 175 -27.44 -21.54 -13.62
CA SER A 175 -28.82 -21.72 -14.06
C SER A 175 -28.81 -22.43 -15.40
N ASP A 176 -28.70 -23.75 -15.30
CA ASP A 176 -29.43 -24.75 -16.07
C ASP A 176 -29.80 -24.35 -17.51
N HIS A 177 -28.90 -24.72 -18.43
CA HIS A 177 -29.31 -25.09 -19.76
C HIS A 177 -28.99 -26.57 -19.93
N ASP A 178 -29.93 -27.42 -19.51
CA ASP A 178 -30.16 -28.69 -20.19
C ASP A 178 -31.67 -28.79 -20.43
N SER A 179 -32.02 -28.64 -21.69
CA SER A 179 -33.34 -28.95 -22.21
C SER A 179 -33.23 -30.38 -22.72
N ASP A 180 -33.89 -31.33 -22.08
CA ASP A 180 -34.29 -32.54 -22.78
C ASP A 180 -35.72 -32.92 -22.41
N SER A 181 -36.49 -33.00 -23.48
CA SER A 181 -37.80 -33.59 -23.65
C SER A 181 -37.98 -34.92 -22.94
N ASP A 182 -39.16 -35.19 -22.36
CA ASP A 182 -40.10 -36.17 -22.92
C ASP A 182 -41.43 -36.24 -22.12
N ASP A 183 -42.53 -36.22 -22.88
CA ASP A 183 -43.82 -36.90 -22.73
C ASP A 183 -44.62 -37.08 -21.42
N ARG A 184 -45.95 -36.94 -21.64
CA ARG A 184 -47.10 -37.70 -21.10
C ARG A 184 -47.74 -37.30 -19.76
N ASP A 185 -48.88 -36.62 -19.90
CA ASP A 185 -50.23 -37.10 -19.54
C ASP A 185 -50.35 -38.14 -18.41
N GLU A 186 -50.98 -37.76 -17.28
CA GLU A 186 -52.17 -38.42 -16.72
C GLU A 186 -52.52 -37.87 -15.30
N THR A 187 -53.77 -37.39 -15.20
CA THR A 187 -54.75 -37.65 -14.13
C THR A 187 -54.32 -37.96 -12.66
N LYS A 188 -54.78 -37.08 -11.75
CA LYS A 188 -55.29 -37.28 -10.36
C LYS A 188 -55.62 -38.73 -9.91
N PRO A 189 -55.92 -38.93 -8.60
CA PRO A 189 -55.10 -38.98 -7.37
C PRO A 189 -55.02 -40.45 -6.86
N LEU A 190 -54.48 -40.75 -5.67
CA LEU A 190 -55.05 -41.72 -4.70
C LEU A 190 -54.09 -42.07 -3.55
N LEU A 191 -54.69 -42.00 -2.36
CA LEU A 191 -54.42 -42.69 -1.10
C LEU A 191 -53.53 -43.93 -1.18
N LYS A 192 -52.54 -43.98 -0.27
CA LYS A 192 -52.10 -45.24 0.32
C LYS A 192 -52.01 -45.10 1.83
N ASP A 193 -53.06 -45.58 2.49
CA ASP A 193 -53.01 -46.05 3.86
C ASP A 193 -51.91 -47.12 4.00
N THR A 194 -51.36 -47.20 5.21
CA THR A 194 -51.22 -48.44 6.01
C THR A 194 -49.90 -48.43 6.80
N ALA A 195 -50.03 -47.90 8.03
CA ALA A 195 -49.75 -48.60 9.29
C ALA A 195 -48.33 -48.70 9.89
N LEU A 196 -48.38 -48.51 11.22
CA LEU A 196 -47.64 -49.19 12.29
C LEU A 196 -46.23 -48.70 12.66
N LYS A 197 -46.18 -47.84 13.71
CA LYS A 197 -45.75 -48.17 15.09
C LYS A 197 -45.71 -46.87 15.90
N ASP A 198 -46.71 -46.57 16.73
CA ASP A 198 -46.75 -46.92 18.16
C ASP A 198 -45.36 -46.88 18.83
N ASP A 199 -45.05 -45.79 19.52
CA ASP A 199 -44.63 -45.91 20.90
C ASP A 199 -45.02 -44.68 21.73
N SER A 200 -45.80 -45.00 22.76
CA SER A 200 -46.21 -44.18 23.87
C SER A 200 -45.02 -43.83 24.76
N LYS A 201 -44.91 -42.57 25.18
CA LYS A 201 -44.86 -42.21 26.61
C LYS A 201 -44.75 -40.71 26.82
N ARG A 202 -45.88 -40.15 27.25
CA ARG A 202 -45.99 -38.95 28.05
C ARG A 202 -46.20 -39.43 29.49
N ASN A 203 -45.39 -38.93 30.41
CA ASN A 203 -45.76 -38.58 31.79
C ASN A 203 -44.80 -37.50 32.24
#